data_AF-A0A2V5S5C4-F1
#
_entry.id   AF-A0A2V5S5C4-F1
#
_cell.length_a   1.000
_cell.length_b   1.000
_cell.length_c   1.000
_cell.angle_alpha   90.00
_cell.angle_beta   90.00
_cell.angle_gamma   90.00
#
_symmetry.space_group_name_H-M   'P 1'
#
loop_
_entity.id
_entity.type
_entity.pdbx_description
1 polymer ?
#
loop_
_entity_poly.entity_id
_entity_poly.type
_entity_poly.pdbx_seq_one_letter_code
_entity_poly.pdbx_strand_id
1 'polypeptide(L)'
;MGLVKWRNQLLALFCLLVFAGLGVLYFRHWVFRKPFGIILFIGEGLAPDRLAPTRAYAGGAGTRLSLDSMPRMALLTNYSKDFAAPDQAAAATAIATGTRSMAIRNPYRALLS
;
A
#
# COMPACT_ATOMS: atom_id res chain seq x y z
N MET A 1 36.08 24.80 43.52
CA MET A 1 35.58 23.51 42.97
C MET A 1 34.21 23.56 42.25
N GLY A 2 33.38 24.61 42.32
CA GLY A 2 32.00 24.57 41.79
C GLY A 2 31.83 24.83 40.27
N LEU A 3 32.72 25.61 39.66
CA LEU A 3 32.52 26.15 38.30
C LEU A 3 32.78 25.12 37.18
N VAL A 4 33.72 24.18 37.40
CA VAL A 4 33.99 23.04 36.49
C VAL A 4 32.89 21.97 36.53
N LYS A 5 32.18 21.82 37.66
CA LYS A 5 31.07 20.87 37.80
C LYS A 5 29.89 21.26 36.90
N TRP A 6 29.56 22.54 36.84
CA TRP A 6 28.46 23.09 36.04
C TRP A 6 28.69 22.99 34.52
N ARG A 7 29.92 23.31 34.07
CA ARG A 7 30.30 23.16 32.65
C ARG A 7 30.17 21.71 32.17
N ASN A 8 30.64 20.75 32.98
CA ASN A 8 30.55 19.33 32.62
C ASN A 8 29.11 18.82 32.66
N GLN A 9 28.27 19.34 33.56
CA GLN A 9 26.84 19.03 33.60
C GLN A 9 26.08 19.55 32.37
N LEU A 10 26.39 20.77 31.91
CA LEU A 10 25.81 21.30 30.67
C LEU A 10 26.24 20.50 29.44
N LEU A 11 27.51 20.09 29.37
CA LEU A 11 28.02 19.26 28.28
C LEU A 11 27.39 17.87 28.27
N ALA A 12 27.22 17.26 29.45
CA ALA A 12 26.54 15.98 29.61
C ALA A 12 25.07 16.06 29.18
N LEU A 13 24.37 17.14 29.56
CA LEU A 13 22.97 17.35 29.19
C LEU A 13 22.82 17.57 27.68
N PHE A 14 23.70 18.36 27.06
CA PHE A 14 23.72 18.55 25.61
C PHE A 14 23.97 17.23 24.88
N CYS A 15 24.95 16.43 25.31
CA CYS A 15 25.25 15.14 24.71
C CYS A 15 24.08 14.16 24.83
N LEU A 16 23.39 14.14 25.98
CA LEU A 16 22.19 13.34 26.19
C LEU A 16 21.05 13.76 25.26
N LEU A 17 20.82 15.07 25.09
CA LEU A 17 19.80 15.58 24.16
C LEU A 17 20.10 15.22 22.71
N VAL A 18 21.36 15.36 22.28
CA VAL A 18 21.79 14.97 20.93
C VAL A 18 21.60 13.48 20.70
N PHE A 19 22.00 12.64 21.66
CA PHE A 19 21.84 11.18 21.57
C PHE A 19 20.36 10.78 21.54
N ALA A 20 19.52 11.36 22.39
CA ALA A 20 18.08 11.11 22.40
C ALA A 20 17.42 11.58 21.09
N GLY A 21 17.78 12.75 20.58
CA GLY A 21 17.26 13.29 19.32
C GLY A 21 17.63 12.43 18.11
N LEU A 22 18.91 12.02 18.02
CA LEU A 22 19.38 11.10 16.98
C LEU A 22 18.69 9.73 17.07
N GLY A 23 18.49 9.21 18.29
CA GLY A 23 17.74 7.98 18.52
C GLY A 23 16.31 8.07 17.99
N VAL A 24 15.58 9.13 18.35
CA VAL A 24 14.20 9.33 17.88
C VAL A 24 14.13 9.47 16.36
N LEU A 25 15.03 10.25 15.75
CA LEU A 25 15.12 10.39 14.29
C LEU A 25 15.40 9.04 13.62
N TYR A 26 16.32 8.26 14.17
CA TYR A 26 16.65 6.93 13.67
C TYR A 26 15.42 6.01 13.67
N PHE A 27 14.74 5.90 14.81
CA PHE A 27 13.53 5.08 14.93
C PHE A 27 12.40 5.58 14.02
N ARG A 28 12.26 6.89 13.82
CA ARG A 28 11.18 7.45 13.00
C ARG A 28 11.40 7.24 11.50
N HIS A 29 12.65 7.31 11.04
CA HIS A 29 12.98 7.23 9.61
C HIS A 29 13.30 5.83 9.13
N TRP A 30 13.97 5.02 9.97
CA TRP A 30 14.58 3.75 9.52
C TRP A 30 13.84 2.51 10.00
N VAL A 31 12.96 2.64 11.01
CA VAL A 31 12.17 1.51 11.50
C VAL A 31 10.83 1.46 10.76
N PHE A 32 10.80 0.62 9.72
CA PHE A 32 9.56 0.24 9.05
C PHE A 32 8.66 -0.56 10.00
N ARG A 33 7.47 -0.02 10.28
CA ARG A 33 6.46 -0.73 11.06
C ARG A 33 5.81 -1.79 10.17
N LYS A 34 5.95 -3.06 10.55
CA LYS A 34 5.24 -4.16 9.88
C LYS A 34 3.73 -4.01 10.14
N PRO A 35 2.86 -4.04 9.11
CA PRO A 35 1.42 -3.99 9.33
C PRO A 35 0.96 -5.22 10.12
N PHE A 36 0.10 -5.01 11.11
CA PHE A 36 -0.45 -6.09 11.94
C PHE A 36 -1.48 -6.94 11.20
N GLY A 37 -2.20 -6.34 10.23
CA GLY A 37 -3.19 -7.02 9.40
C GLY A 37 -3.42 -6.26 8.09
N ILE A 38 -3.89 -6.98 7.07
CA ILE A 38 -4.18 -6.45 5.75
C ILE A 38 -5.63 -6.84 5.42
N ILE A 39 -6.47 -5.83 5.13
CA ILE A 39 -7.83 -6.02 4.62
C ILE A 39 -7.81 -5.64 3.14
N LEU A 40 -8.19 -6.58 2.29
CA LEU A 40 -8.22 -6.40 0.85
C LEU A 40 -9.68 -6.42 0.37
N PHE A 41 -10.12 -5.32 -0.24
CA PHE A 41 -11.42 -5.23 -0.91
C PHE A 41 -11.23 -5.47 -2.41
N ILE A 42 -11.96 -6.46 -2.94
CA ILE A 42 -11.98 -6.78 -4.37
C ILE A 42 -13.41 -6.58 -4.83
N GLY A 43 -13.59 -5.77 -5.87
CA GLY A 43 -14.90 -5.49 -6.45
C GLY A 43 -14.82 -5.41 -7.96
N GLU A 44 -15.77 -6.04 -8.64
CA GLU A 44 -16.00 -5.81 -10.05
C GLU A 44 -16.50 -4.37 -10.23
N GLY A 45 -15.90 -3.61 -11.15
CA GLY A 45 -16.27 -2.20 -11.37
C GLY A 45 -15.48 -1.17 -10.55
N LEU A 46 -14.38 -1.56 -9.89
CA LEU A 46 -13.37 -0.60 -9.39
C LEU A 46 -12.50 0.00 -10.52
N ALA A 47 -13.10 0.15 -11.72
CA ALA A 47 -12.48 0.76 -12.88
C ALA A 47 -12.93 2.23 -12.99
N PRO A 48 -12.07 3.14 -13.47
CA PRO A 48 -12.41 4.56 -13.60
C PRO A 48 -13.73 4.83 -14.33
N ASP A 49 -14.03 4.03 -15.36
CA ASP A 49 -15.26 4.10 -16.18
C ASP A 49 -16.54 3.87 -15.36
N ARG A 50 -16.48 3.03 -14.32
CA ARG A 50 -17.62 2.76 -13.43
C ARG A 50 -17.62 3.65 -12.20
N LEU A 51 -16.45 4.07 -11.72
CA LEU A 51 -16.33 4.95 -10.55
C LEU A 51 -16.89 6.36 -10.81
N ALA A 52 -16.65 6.92 -12.01
CA ALA A 52 -17.13 8.26 -12.36
C ALA A 52 -18.67 8.41 -12.31
N PRO A 53 -19.48 7.55 -12.97
CA PRO A 53 -20.94 7.63 -12.87
C PRO A 53 -21.43 7.26 -11.47
N THR A 54 -20.73 6.37 -10.75
CA THR A 54 -21.08 6.03 -9.37
C THR A 54 -20.96 7.25 -8.44
N ARG A 55 -19.92 8.08 -8.60
CA ARG A 55 -19.79 9.36 -7.88
C ARG A 55 -20.95 10.30 -8.20
N ALA A 56 -21.27 10.45 -9.49
CA ALA A 56 -22.37 11.29 -9.93
C ALA A 56 -23.72 10.83 -9.36
N TYR A 57 -23.96 9.52 -9.30
CA TYR A 57 -25.16 8.94 -8.72
C TYR A 57 -25.21 9.11 -7.19
N ALA A 58 -24.09 8.91 -6.49
CA ALA A 58 -24.04 8.98 -5.03
C ALA A 58 -24.32 10.39 -4.47
N GLY A 59 -24.00 11.45 -5.21
CA GLY A 59 -24.26 12.82 -4.76
C GLY A 59 -23.79 13.90 -5.71
N GLY A 60 -23.72 13.62 -7.01
CA GLY A 60 -23.25 14.58 -8.02
C GLY A 60 -21.74 14.52 -8.28
N ALA A 61 -21.29 15.27 -9.29
CA ALA A 61 -19.94 15.17 -9.84
C ALA A 61 -18.80 15.51 -8.86
N GLY A 62 -19.08 16.34 -7.84
CA GLY A 62 -18.11 16.70 -6.79
C GLY A 62 -18.03 15.72 -5.63
N THR A 63 -18.92 14.72 -5.58
CA THR A 63 -18.98 13.76 -4.47
C THR A 63 -17.83 12.76 -4.56
N ARG A 64 -17.21 12.49 -3.42
CA ARG A 64 -16.13 11.52 -3.27
C ARG A 64 -16.67 10.23 -2.66
N LEU A 65 -16.31 9.10 -3.24
CA LEU A 65 -16.55 7.79 -2.63
C LEU A 65 -15.54 7.54 -1.51
N SER A 66 -15.85 6.63 -0.58
CA SER A 66 -14.91 6.27 0.50
C SER A 66 -13.56 5.79 -0.05
N LEU A 67 -13.56 5.12 -1.21
CA LEU A 67 -12.33 4.71 -1.90
C LEU A 67 -11.49 5.89 -2.41
N ASP A 68 -12.10 7.04 -2.75
CA ASP A 68 -11.39 8.24 -3.21
C ASP A 68 -10.66 8.95 -2.05
N SER A 69 -10.99 8.61 -0.80
CA SER A 69 -10.34 9.16 0.40
C SER A 69 -9.04 8.44 0.78
N MET A 70 -8.72 7.34 0.10
CA MET A 70 -7.46 6.62 0.33
C MET A 70 -6.26 7.50 -0.04
N PRO A 71 -5.19 7.54 0.77
CA PRO A 71 -4.06 8.46 0.57
C PRO A 71 -3.18 8.09 -0.63
N ARG A 72 -3.34 6.88 -1.19
CA ARG A 72 -2.53 6.36 -2.30
C ARG A 72 -3.43 5.64 -3.28
N MET A 73 -3.20 5.91 -4.56
CA MET A 73 -3.90 5.29 -5.68
C MET A 73 -2.88 4.86 -6.74
N ALA A 74 -3.11 3.72 -7.35
CA ALA A 74 -2.27 3.20 -8.42
C ALA A 74 -3.13 2.47 -9.46
N LEU A 75 -2.68 2.48 -10.70
CA LEU A 75 -3.25 1.67 -11.78
C LEU A 75 -2.41 0.39 -11.93
N LEU A 76 -3.08 -0.73 -12.14
CA LEU A 76 -2.45 -2.05 -12.27
C LEU A 76 -2.92 -2.72 -13.56
N THR A 77 -2.01 -3.37 -14.26
CA THR A 77 -2.34 -4.22 -15.42
C THR A 77 -2.69 -5.63 -14.92
N ASN A 78 -3.82 -6.18 -15.35
CA ASN A 78 -4.36 -7.44 -14.85
C ASN A 78 -4.40 -8.59 -15.87
N TYR A 79 -3.73 -8.48 -17.01
CA TYR A 79 -3.71 -9.53 -18.04
C TYR A 79 -3.32 -10.92 -17.49
N SER A 80 -3.92 -11.98 -18.04
CA SER A 80 -3.56 -13.37 -17.73
C SER A 80 -2.37 -13.83 -18.59
N LYS A 81 -1.84 -15.03 -18.37
CA LYS A 81 -0.72 -15.56 -19.18
C LYS A 81 -1.02 -15.69 -20.68
N ASP A 82 -2.30 -15.76 -21.03
CA ASP A 82 -2.80 -16.13 -22.34
C ASP A 82 -3.79 -15.13 -22.95
N PHE A 83 -4.37 -14.21 -22.16
CA PHE A 83 -5.33 -13.21 -22.63
C PHE A 83 -5.07 -11.83 -22.02
N ALA A 84 -5.33 -10.79 -22.81
CA ALA A 84 -5.26 -9.40 -22.35
C ALA A 84 -6.32 -9.10 -21.28
N ALA A 85 -7.52 -9.68 -21.42
CA ALA A 85 -8.59 -9.60 -20.44
C ALA A 85 -8.65 -10.92 -19.65
N PRO A 86 -8.24 -10.95 -18.37
CA PRO A 86 -8.29 -12.16 -17.55
C PRO A 86 -9.75 -12.53 -17.21
N ASP A 87 -9.96 -13.77 -16.77
CA ASP A 87 -11.14 -14.13 -16.01
C ASP A 87 -10.92 -13.87 -14.50
N GLN A 88 -11.98 -14.01 -13.70
CA GLN A 88 -11.91 -13.75 -12.26
C GLN A 88 -10.95 -14.71 -11.55
N ALA A 89 -10.86 -15.97 -12.00
CA ALA A 89 -9.98 -16.98 -11.42
C ALA A 89 -8.49 -16.65 -11.65
N ALA A 90 -8.10 -16.26 -12.88
CA ALA A 90 -6.72 -15.89 -13.16
C ALA A 90 -6.31 -14.58 -12.46
N ALA A 91 -7.22 -13.60 -12.40
CA ALA A 91 -6.98 -12.36 -11.68
C ALA A 91 -6.82 -12.58 -10.17
N ALA A 92 -7.68 -13.40 -9.56
CA ALA A 92 -7.61 -13.73 -8.14
C ALA A 92 -6.32 -14.49 -7.80
N THR A 93 -5.92 -15.45 -8.64
CA THR A 93 -4.64 -16.16 -8.48
C THR A 93 -3.48 -15.19 -8.49
N ALA A 94 -3.40 -14.30 -9.47
CA ALA A 94 -2.32 -13.33 -9.57
C ALA A 94 -2.19 -12.42 -8.33
N ILE A 95 -3.32 -12.03 -7.72
CA ILE A 95 -3.34 -11.22 -6.50
C ILE A 95 -2.93 -12.04 -5.27
N ALA A 96 -3.41 -13.28 -5.14
CA ALA A 96 -3.18 -14.13 -3.98
C ALA A 96 -1.77 -14.73 -3.94
N THR A 97 -1.21 -15.12 -5.09
CA THR A 97 0.08 -15.83 -5.19
C THR A 97 1.21 -14.95 -5.70
N GLY A 98 0.90 -13.78 -6.28
CA GLY A 98 1.87 -12.96 -7.01
C GLY A 98 2.29 -13.54 -8.36
N THR A 99 1.67 -14.64 -8.82
CA THR A 99 1.99 -15.31 -10.08
C THR A 99 0.77 -15.39 -10.99
N ARG A 100 0.94 -14.99 -12.25
CA ARG A 100 -0.15 -15.04 -13.25
C ARG A 100 -0.43 -16.48 -13.67
N SER A 101 -1.71 -16.83 -13.82
CA SER A 101 -2.16 -18.10 -14.40
C SER A 101 -2.79 -17.91 -15.79
N MET A 102 -3.10 -19.03 -16.46
CA MET A 102 -4.00 -19.01 -17.61
C MET A 102 -5.45 -18.74 -17.16
N ALA A 103 -6.23 -18.15 -18.06
CA ALA A 103 -7.66 -18.03 -17.88
C ALA A 103 -8.37 -19.36 -18.18
N ILE A 104 -9.49 -19.63 -17.49
CA ILE A 104 -10.31 -20.84 -17.66
C ILE A 104 -10.92 -20.93 -19.08
N ARG A 105 -10.90 -19.83 -19.84
CA ARG A 105 -11.46 -19.74 -21.19
C ARG A 105 -10.76 -20.64 -22.23
N ASN A 106 -9.59 -21.23 -21.91
CA ASN A 106 -8.89 -22.16 -22.79
C ASN A 106 -8.72 -23.54 -22.15
N PRO A 107 -9.73 -24.43 -22.22
CA PRO A 107 -9.67 -25.76 -21.61
C PRO A 107 -8.60 -26.66 -22.25
N TYR A 108 -8.16 -26.36 -23.48
CA TYR A 108 -7.26 -27.24 -24.24
C TYR A 108 -5.78 -27.04 -23.90
N ARG A 109 -5.41 -25.96 -23.19
CA ARG A 109 -4.00 -25.64 -22.89
C ARG A 109 -3.57 -25.99 -21.45
N ALA A 110 -4.52 -26.16 -20.54
CA ALA A 110 -4.25 -26.63 -19.18
C ALA A 110 -3.74 -28.08 -19.12
N LEU A 111 -3.90 -28.84 -20.21
CA LEU A 111 -3.42 -30.23 -20.35
C LEU A 111 -1.97 -30.33 -20.86
N LEU A 112 -1.33 -29.22 -21.22
CA LEU A 112 -0.03 -29.19 -21.91
C LEU A 112 1.10 -28.55 -21.08
N SER A 113 0.87 -28.31 -19.79
CA SER A 113 1.85 -27.71 -18.85
C SER A 113 2.05 -28.60 -17.63
#